data_AF-A0A7K3XMZ7-F1
#
_entry.id   AF-A0A7K3XMZ7-F1
#
_cell.length_a   1.000
_cell.length_b   1.000
_cell.length_c   1.000
_cell.angle_alpha   90.00
_cell.angle_beta   90.00
_cell.angle_gamma   90.00
#
_symmetry.space_group_name_H-M   'P 1'
#
loop_
_entity.id
_entity.type
_entity.pdbx_description
1 polymer ?
#
loop_
_entity_poly.entity_id
_entity_poly.type
_entity_poly.pdbx_seq_one_letter_code
_entity_poly.pdbx_strand_id
1 'polypeptide(L)'
;MIKDKSGYILFVLLILLFSSCNRHIVAQKQVNQYTYYCPMHVYVTDQPGKCPKCGMSLERMDLNKLPAGNSDNIHSSHTAPVGGGHSGHSGH
;
A
#
# COMPACT_ATOMS: atom_id res chain seq x y z
N MET A 1 -34.82 -27.72 -31.70
CA MET A 1 -33.64 -27.96 -30.82
C MET A 1 -32.36 -27.73 -31.62
N ILE A 2 -32.13 -26.46 -32.00
CA ILE A 2 -30.94 -25.96 -32.71
C ILE A 2 -30.23 -25.05 -31.71
N LYS A 3 -29.50 -25.65 -30.79
CA LYS A 3 -28.81 -25.08 -29.63
C LYS A 3 -28.15 -26.34 -29.10
N ASP A 4 -26.85 -26.61 -29.24
CA ASP A 4 -25.84 -26.04 -28.36
C ASP A 4 -24.46 -25.96 -29.02
N LYS A 5 -24.18 -26.71 -30.10
CA LYS A 5 -22.81 -26.88 -30.61
C LYS A 5 -22.40 -25.82 -31.63
N SER A 6 -23.22 -25.55 -32.65
CA SER A 6 -22.88 -24.54 -33.67
C SER A 6 -22.87 -23.11 -33.11
N GLY A 7 -23.76 -22.81 -32.17
CA GLY A 7 -23.81 -21.49 -31.51
C GLY A 7 -22.63 -21.28 -30.56
N TYR A 8 -22.28 -22.30 -29.76
CA TYR A 8 -21.10 -22.25 -28.89
C TYR A 8 -19.80 -22.13 -29.70
N ILE A 9 -19.68 -22.87 -30.82
CA ILE A 9 -18.52 -22.78 -31.72
C ILE A 9 -18.38 -21.35 -32.27
N LEU A 10 -19.48 -20.72 -32.72
CA LEU A 10 -19.43 -19.35 -33.21
C LEU A 10 -19.05 -18.35 -32.10
N PHE A 11 -19.57 -18.52 -30.89
CA PHE A 11 -19.28 -17.64 -29.76
C PHE A 11 -17.82 -17.76 -29.29
N VAL A 12 -17.27 -18.97 -29.24
CA VAL A 12 -15.85 -19.23 -28.93
C VAL A 12 -14.94 -18.63 -30.00
N LEU A 13 -15.30 -18.73 -31.28
CA LEU A 13 -14.52 -18.17 -32.38
C LEU A 13 -14.50 -16.63 -32.32
N LEU A 14 -15.63 -15.99 -31.97
CA LEU A 14 -15.69 -14.55 -31.75
C LEU A 14 -14.84 -14.12 -30.54
N ILE A 15 -14.95 -14.80 -29.39
CA ILE A 15 -14.15 -14.50 -28.20
C ILE A 15 -12.65 -14.60 -28.51
N LEU A 16 -12.21 -15.65 -29.23
CA LEU A 16 -10.80 -15.81 -29.60
C LEU A 16 -10.30 -14.71 -30.56
N LEU A 17 -11.16 -14.21 -31.45
CA LEU A 17 -10.83 -13.07 -32.32
C LEU A 17 -10.72 -11.76 -31.53
N PHE A 18 -11.62 -11.51 -30.56
CA PHE A 18 -11.59 -10.32 -29.70
C PHE A 18 -10.46 -10.35 -28.65
N SER A 19 -10.15 -11.51 -28.07
CA SER A 19 -9.05 -11.70 -27.12
C SER A 19 -7.67 -11.39 -27.72
N SER A 20 -7.52 -11.47 -29.05
CA SER A 20 -6.29 -11.09 -29.74
C SER A 20 -6.01 -9.57 -29.71
N CYS A 21 -7.05 -8.73 -29.59
CA CYS A 21 -6.90 -7.27 -29.52
C CYS A 21 -6.71 -6.73 -28.09
N ASN A 22 -6.86 -7.56 -27.05
CA ASN A 22 -6.72 -7.15 -25.66
C ASN A 22 -5.54 -7.85 -24.97
N ARG A 23 -4.39 -7.93 -25.66
CA ARG A 23 -3.14 -8.35 -25.05
C ARG A 23 -2.65 -7.26 -24.10
N HIS A 24 -3.07 -7.40 -22.85
CA HIS A 24 -2.49 -6.85 -21.63
C HIS A 24 -1.00 -6.49 -21.77
N ILE A 25 -0.70 -5.23 -22.11
CA ILE A 25 0.61 -4.58 -21.89
C ILE A 25 0.39 -3.53 -20.81
N VAL A 26 0.10 -3.99 -19.59
CA VAL A 26 0.48 -3.25 -18.39
C VAL A 26 1.59 -4.05 -17.74
N ALA A 27 2.75 -4.04 -18.40
CA ALA A 27 4.01 -4.36 -17.75
C ALA A 27 4.22 -3.29 -16.67
N GLN A 28 3.70 -3.55 -15.47
CA GLN A 28 3.92 -2.75 -14.28
C GLN A 28 5.43 -2.76 -13.99
N LYS A 29 6.16 -1.77 -14.52
CA LYS A 29 7.54 -1.47 -14.13
C LYS A 29 7.47 -0.90 -12.72
N GLN A 30 7.31 -1.79 -11.74
CA GLN A 30 7.36 -1.46 -10.32
C GLN A 30 8.80 -1.03 -10.00
N VAL A 31 9.06 0.27 -10.10
CA VAL A 31 10.29 0.85 -9.59
C VAL A 31 10.14 0.79 -8.07
N ASN A 32 10.74 -0.23 -7.46
CA ASN A 32 10.72 -0.38 -6.01
C ASN A 32 11.72 0.63 -5.45
N GLN A 33 11.21 1.76 -4.95
CA GLN A 33 12.04 2.82 -4.38
C GLN A 33 12.12 2.62 -2.87
N TYR A 34 13.32 2.31 -2.38
CA TYR A 34 13.59 2.12 -0.96
C TYR A 34 14.52 3.21 -0.44
N THR A 35 14.27 3.65 0.79
CA THR A 35 15.16 4.54 1.53
C THR A 35 15.39 3.95 2.93
N TYR A 36 16.53 4.21 3.54
CA TYR A 36 16.88 3.73 4.87
C TYR A 36 16.93 4.90 5.86
N TYR A 37 16.36 4.72 7.06
CA TYR A 37 16.34 5.74 8.11
C TYR A 37 16.81 5.19 9.47
N CYS A 38 17.28 6.10 10.33
CA CYS A 38 17.60 5.76 11.72
C CYS A 38 16.40 6.12 12.64
N PRO A 39 15.87 5.18 13.44
CA PRO A 39 14.71 5.47 14.31
C PRO A 39 15.06 6.37 15.51
N MET A 40 16.34 6.56 15.81
CA MET A 40 16.81 7.35 16.97
C MET A 40 17.29 8.76 16.58
N HIS A 41 17.74 8.96 15.35
CA HIS A 41 18.35 10.21 14.90
C HIS A 41 17.81 10.59 13.52
N VAL A 42 17.70 11.89 13.26
CA VAL A 42 17.40 12.39 11.91
C VAL A 42 18.60 12.09 11.00
N TYR A 43 18.53 10.95 10.30
CA TYR A 43 19.49 10.47 9.32
C TYR A 43 18.77 9.55 8.33
N VAL A 44 18.90 9.85 7.05
CA VAL A 44 18.22 9.17 5.94
C VAL A 44 19.23 8.98 4.81
N THR A 45 19.25 7.81 4.18
CA THR A 45 20.17 7.46 3.08
C THR A 45 19.55 6.41 2.16
N ASP A 46 19.99 6.36 0.90
CA ASP A 46 19.53 5.35 -0.07
C ASP A 46 20.28 4.02 0.07
N GLN A 47 21.29 3.96 0.96
CA GLN A 47 22.15 2.78 1.14
C GLN A 47 21.83 2.04 2.45
N PRO A 48 21.83 0.69 2.44
CA PRO A 48 21.75 -0.07 3.66
C PRO A 48 23.03 0.09 4.49
N GLY A 49 22.92 -0.03 5.81
CA GLY A 49 24.09 0.02 6.68
C GLY A 49 23.78 0.36 8.12
N LYS A 50 24.79 0.88 8.80
CA LYS A 50 24.70 1.36 10.19
C LYS A 50 24.66 2.88 10.19
N CYS A 51 23.89 3.44 11.12
CA CYS A 51 23.84 4.87 11.36
C CYS A 51 25.21 5.39 11.82
N PRO A 52 25.82 6.40 11.17
CA PRO A 52 27.12 6.93 11.57
C PRO A 52 27.09 7.68 12.90
N LYS A 53 25.90 8.05 13.40
CA LYS A 53 25.73 8.78 14.66
C LYS A 53 25.73 7.84 15.89
N CYS A 54 25.17 6.63 15.76
CA CYS A 54 24.99 5.72 16.90
C CYS A 54 25.38 4.26 16.66
N GLY A 55 25.76 3.89 15.43
CA GLY A 55 26.20 2.54 15.09
C GLY A 55 25.09 1.48 14.98
N MET A 56 23.83 1.83 15.22
CA MET A 56 22.69 0.92 15.04
C MET A 56 22.36 0.71 13.56
N SER A 57 21.82 -0.46 13.20
CA SER A 57 21.34 -0.75 11.85
C SER A 57 20.21 0.19 11.43
N LEU A 58 20.23 0.62 10.18
CA LEU A 58 19.17 1.43 9.57
C LEU A 58 17.97 0.55 9.19
N GLU A 59 16.77 1.11 9.27
CA GLU A 59 15.53 0.45 8.91
C GLU A 59 15.09 0.84 7.48
N ARG A 60 14.56 -0.13 6.73
CA ARG A 60 14.11 0.08 5.35
C ARG A 60 12.70 0.66 5.32
N MET A 61 12.54 1.74 4.58
CA MET A 61 11.26 2.33 4.23
C MET A 61 10.94 2.06 2.75
N ASP A 62 9.75 1.52 2.49
CA ASP A 62 9.22 1.29 1.14
C ASP A 62 8.39 2.50 0.71
N LEU A 63 8.93 3.29 -0.23
CA LEU A 63 8.27 4.51 -0.70
C LEU A 63 6.97 4.23 -1.45
N ASN A 64 6.77 2.99 -1.94
CA ASN A 64 5.55 2.60 -2.63
C ASN A 64 4.41 2.26 -1.65
N LYS A 65 4.71 2.13 -0.35
CA LYS A 65 3.74 1.88 0.73
C LYS A 65 3.35 3.12 1.53
N LEU A 66 4.00 4.26 1.32
CA LEU A 66 3.51 5.49 1.94
C LEU A 66 2.21 5.91 1.24
N PRO A 67 1.14 6.22 1.98
CA PRO A 67 -0.03 6.86 1.40
C PRO A 67 0.46 8.18 0.78
N ALA A 68 0.43 8.27 -0.54
CA ALA A 68 0.72 9.50 -1.27
C ALA A 68 -0.10 10.60 -0.60
N GLY A 69 0.59 11.63 -0.09
CA GLY A 69 0.02 12.67 0.77
C GLY A 69 -1.35 13.08 0.29
N ASN A 70 -2.36 12.62 1.01
CA ASN A 70 -3.72 13.05 0.82
C ASN A 70 -3.87 14.31 1.67
N SER A 71 -4.06 15.46 1.04
CA SER A 71 -4.37 16.73 1.70
C SER A 71 -5.79 16.75 2.26
N ASP A 72 -6.20 15.68 2.94
CA ASP A 72 -7.49 15.58 3.58
C ASP A 72 -7.31 15.87 5.08
N ASN A 73 -7.60 17.12 5.41
CA ASN A 73 -8.22 17.54 6.65
C ASN A 73 -7.30 17.61 7.87
N ILE A 74 -6.78 18.83 8.11
CA ILE A 74 -6.41 19.33 9.44
C ILE A 74 -7.62 19.16 10.36
N HIS A 75 -7.72 18.04 11.08
CA HIS A 75 -8.60 17.95 12.22
C HIS A 75 -7.84 18.48 13.43
N SER A 76 -7.90 19.81 13.62
CA SER A 76 -7.48 20.46 14.85
C SER A 76 -8.42 20.04 15.99
N SER A 77 -8.25 18.84 16.54
CA SER A 77 -8.85 18.46 17.82
C SER A 77 -7.98 18.95 18.97
N HIS A 78 -7.78 20.26 19.04
CA HIS A 78 -7.47 20.91 20.30
C HIS A 78 -8.76 21.54 20.82
N THR A 79 -9.42 20.84 21.75
CA THR A 79 -9.97 21.37 23.02
C THR A 79 -10.88 20.29 23.62
N ALA A 80 -10.42 19.64 24.68
CA ALA A 80 -11.30 19.01 25.66
C ALA A 80 -10.69 19.23 27.05
N PRO A 81 -11.36 19.96 27.96
CA PRO A 81 -10.94 20.00 29.36
C PRO A 81 -11.16 18.62 29.98
N VAL A 82 -10.10 18.05 30.56
CA VAL A 82 -10.13 16.82 31.35
C VAL A 82 -11.07 17.01 32.55
N GLY A 83 -12.13 16.19 32.61
CA GLY A 83 -13.02 16.11 33.75
C GLY A 83 -13.98 14.93 33.61
N GLY A 84 -13.59 13.76 34.14
CA GLY A 84 -14.48 12.59 34.19
C GLY A 84 -13.77 11.38 34.78
N GLY A 85 -14.03 11.10 36.06
CA GLY A 85 -13.38 10.06 36.85
C GLY A 85 -13.60 8.64 36.34
N HIS A 86 -12.59 7.80 36.52
CA HIS A 86 -12.63 6.38 36.24
C HIS A 86 -13.00 5.64 37.54
N SER A 87 -14.23 5.15 37.67
CA SER A 87 -14.63 4.23 38.74
C SER A 87 -14.19 2.81 38.38
N GLY A 88 -13.31 2.25 39.21
CA GLY A 88 -12.78 0.91 39.07
C GLY A 88 -13.84 -0.18 39.21
N HIS A 89 -13.69 -1.24 38.43
CA HIS A 89 -14.36 -2.51 38.65
C HIS A 89 -13.45 -3.43 39.46
N SER A 90 -13.81 -3.68 40.71
CA SER A 90 -13.31 -4.81 41.49
C SER A 90 -14.22 -6.02 41.24
N GLY A 91 -13.62 -7.10 40.72
CA GLY A 91 -14.20 -8.43 40.72
C GLY A 91 -13.50 -9.29 41.76
N HIS A 92 -14.31 -9.93 42.61
CA HIS A 92 -14.07 -11.05 43.54
C HIS A 92 -12.83 -11.06 44.44
#